data_AF-A0A427UBP6-F1
#
_entry.id   AF-A0A427UBP6-F1
#
_cell.length_a   1.000
_cell.length_b   1.000
_cell.length_c   1.000
_cell.angle_alpha   90.00
_cell.angle_beta   90.00
_cell.angle_gamma   90.00
#
_symmetry.space_group_name_H-M   'P 1'
#
loop_
_entity.id
_entity.type
_entity.pdbx_description
1 polymer ?
#
loop_
_entity_poly.entity_id
_entity_poly.type
_entity_poly.pdbx_seq_one_letter_code
_entity_poly.pdbx_strand_id
1 'polypeptide(L)'
;LNVGFFPQEGKYNESACIKCYRHYPMEEAMNLDWNCRVCGGQIKKGVADRVNELANSDKPQHPSHRPDYLHLIPLAEIIMMALGHASINTKGVNGAWKALVERFGSETAVLLEADISQLDFVDPRIVRSIEAFRNNCALRYLFKP
;
A
#
# COMPACT_ATOMS: atom_id res chain seq x y z
N LEU A 1 5.36 -14.45 9.58
CA LEU A 1 5.34 -13.04 9.16
C LEU A 1 4.29 -12.89 8.07
N ASN A 2 3.46 -11.84 8.12
CA ASN A 2 2.56 -11.48 7.02
C ASN A 2 3.01 -10.18 6.38
N VAL A 3 2.93 -10.09 5.07
CA VAL A 3 3.38 -8.94 4.30
C VAL A 3 2.33 -8.60 3.25
N GLY A 4 2.03 -7.32 3.08
CA GLY A 4 1.17 -6.88 1.98
C GLY A 4 0.94 -5.38 1.96
N PHE A 5 0.00 -4.92 1.15
CA PHE A 5 -0.29 -3.49 0.98
C PHE A 5 -1.00 -2.89 2.19
N PHE A 6 -0.94 -1.56 2.30
CA PHE A 6 -1.82 -0.78 3.19
C PHE A 6 -3.29 -0.99 2.79
N PRO A 7 -4.14 -1.53 3.66
CA PRO A 7 -5.56 -1.71 3.36
C PRO A 7 -6.26 -0.41 2.94
N GLN A 8 -5.79 0.72 3.45
CA GLN A 8 -6.32 2.05 3.18
C GLN A 8 -6.22 2.47 1.70
N GLU A 9 -5.23 1.95 0.96
CA GLU A 9 -5.07 2.21 -0.47
C GLU A 9 -5.99 1.34 -1.33
N GLY A 10 -6.74 0.41 -0.71
CA GLY A 10 -7.69 -0.44 -1.40
C GLY A 10 -8.82 0.39 -2.02
N LYS A 11 -9.14 0.11 -3.29
CA LYS A 11 -10.20 0.79 -4.07
C LYS A 11 -11.55 0.89 -3.35
N TYR A 12 -11.87 -0.11 -2.52
CA TYR A 12 -13.12 -0.21 -1.78
C TYR A 12 -12.89 -0.25 -0.27
N ASN A 13 -11.81 0.35 0.24
CA ASN A 13 -11.56 0.34 1.69
C ASN A 13 -12.65 1.10 2.46
N GLU A 14 -12.98 2.31 2.01
CA GLU A 14 -13.97 3.19 2.63
C GLU A 14 -15.28 3.23 1.82
N SER A 15 -16.40 3.45 2.50
CA SER A 15 -17.68 3.65 1.81
C SER A 15 -17.67 4.94 1.00
N ALA A 16 -17.95 4.82 -0.31
CA ALA A 16 -17.92 5.97 -1.21
C ALA A 16 -18.91 5.83 -2.38
N CYS A 17 -19.31 6.95 -2.95
CA CYS A 17 -20.08 6.98 -4.19
C CYS A 17 -19.20 6.53 -5.37
N ILE A 18 -19.69 5.58 -6.17
CA ILE A 18 -18.93 5.04 -7.31
C ILE A 18 -18.81 6.00 -8.49
N LYS A 19 -19.55 7.11 -8.48
CA LYS A 19 -19.61 8.08 -9.57
C LYS A 19 -18.80 9.33 -9.27
N CYS A 20 -18.96 9.92 -8.09
CA CYS A 20 -18.24 11.15 -7.70
C CYS A 20 -17.17 10.92 -6.64
N TYR A 21 -16.98 9.68 -6.17
CA TYR A 21 -15.98 9.29 -5.18
C TYR A 21 -16.06 10.04 -3.83
N ARG A 22 -17.18 10.70 -3.54
CA ARG A 22 -17.43 11.25 -2.21
C ARG A 22 -17.51 10.10 -1.20
N HIS A 23 -16.73 10.22 -0.13
CA HIS A 23 -16.71 9.29 0.99
C HIS A 23 -17.88 9.59 1.94
N TYR A 24 -18.40 8.55 2.56
CA TYR A 24 -19.55 8.62 3.47
C TYR A 24 -19.26 7.80 4.73
N PRO A 25 -19.53 8.36 5.93
CA PRO A 25 -19.70 7.55 7.12
C PRO A 25 -20.78 6.49 6.91
N MET A 26 -20.62 5.30 7.50
CA MET A 26 -21.57 4.20 7.38
C MET A 26 -23.02 4.61 7.73
N GLU A 27 -23.21 5.33 8.84
CA GLU A 27 -24.53 5.80 9.29
C GLU A 27 -25.18 6.75 8.26
N GLU A 28 -24.42 7.68 7.70
CA GLU A 28 -24.91 8.58 6.65
C GLU A 28 -25.30 7.79 5.40
N ALA A 29 -24.47 6.84 4.96
CA ALA A 29 -24.76 6.02 3.80
C ALA A 29 -26.05 5.19 3.97
N MET A 30 -26.29 4.65 5.17
CA MET A 30 -27.53 3.92 5.51
C MET A 30 -28.75 4.84 5.48
N ASN A 31 -28.68 6.02 6.09
CA ASN A 31 -29.77 7.01 6.09
C ASN A 31 -30.11 7.53 4.69
N LEU A 32 -29.20 7.39 3.74
CA LEU A 32 -29.39 7.75 2.34
C LEU A 32 -29.86 6.58 1.47
N ASP A 33 -30.19 5.42 2.05
CA ASP A 33 -30.51 4.18 1.33
C ASP A 33 -29.44 3.83 0.28
N TRP A 34 -28.18 4.12 0.58
CA TRP A 34 -27.04 3.94 -0.33
C TRP A 34 -27.12 4.74 -1.64
N ASN A 35 -27.84 5.87 -1.65
CA ASN A 35 -27.98 6.75 -2.81
C ASN A 35 -27.32 8.13 -2.57
N CYS A 36 -26.34 8.47 -3.40
CA CYS A 36 -25.60 9.73 -3.30
C CYS A 36 -26.48 10.93 -3.67
N ARG A 37 -26.71 11.84 -2.72
CA ARG A 37 -27.49 13.07 -2.96
C ARG A 37 -26.76 14.13 -3.80
N VAL A 38 -25.44 14.01 -3.95
CA VAL A 38 -24.63 14.96 -4.73
C VAL A 38 -24.73 14.70 -6.23
N CYS A 39 -24.73 13.44 -6.67
CA CYS A 39 -24.64 13.10 -8.10
C CYS A 39 -25.61 12.02 -8.58
N GLY A 40 -26.48 11.53 -7.69
CA GLY A 40 -27.43 10.45 -7.94
C GLY A 40 -26.80 9.05 -8.09
N GLY A 41 -25.48 8.92 -7.89
CA GLY A 41 -24.78 7.64 -8.01
C GLY A 41 -25.00 6.72 -6.80
N GLN A 42 -24.72 5.42 -6.97
CA GLN A 42 -24.77 4.45 -5.87
C GLN A 42 -23.58 4.65 -4.92
N ILE A 43 -23.86 4.64 -3.61
CA ILE A 43 -22.85 4.52 -2.57
C ILE A 43 -22.55 3.04 -2.40
N LYS A 44 -21.26 2.65 -2.47
CA LYS A 44 -20.83 1.28 -2.18
C LYS A 44 -20.24 1.22 -0.78
N LYS A 45 -20.65 0.19 -0.03
CA LYS A 45 -20.09 -0.14 1.29
C LYS A 45 -18.60 -0.46 1.18
N GLY A 46 -17.79 0.17 2.00
CA GLY A 46 -16.37 -0.10 2.15
C GLY A 46 -16.09 -1.39 2.92
N VAL A 47 -14.91 -1.97 2.69
CA VAL A 47 -14.43 -3.14 3.42
C VAL A 47 -14.27 -2.82 4.91
N ALA A 48 -13.76 -1.64 5.27
CA ALA A 48 -13.61 -1.22 6.66
C ALA A 48 -14.97 -1.18 7.38
N ASP A 49 -15.99 -0.59 6.75
CA ASP A 49 -17.34 -0.52 7.31
C ASP A 49 -17.96 -1.92 7.45
N ARG A 50 -17.74 -2.80 6.48
CA ARG A 50 -18.20 -4.20 6.56
C ARG A 50 -17.53 -4.97 7.69
N VAL A 51 -16.23 -4.76 7.92
CA VAL A 51 -15.51 -5.38 9.04
C VAL A 51 -16.07 -4.88 10.37
N ASN A 52 -16.28 -3.57 10.51
CA ASN A 52 -16.81 -2.97 11.74
C ASN A 52 -18.26 -3.41 12.02
N GLU A 53 -19.09 -3.57 10.98
CA GLU A 53 -20.46 -4.10 11.09
C GLU A 53 -20.50 -5.52 11.69
N LEU A 54 -19.47 -6.33 11.43
CA LEU A 54 -19.34 -7.70 11.94
C LEU A 54 -18.53 -7.79 13.24
N ALA A 55 -17.89 -6.71 13.67
CA ALA A 55 -16.98 -6.72 14.79
C ALA A 55 -17.73 -6.93 16.12
N ASN A 56 -17.18 -7.77 16.98
CA ASN A 56 -17.69 -7.95 18.35
C ASN A 56 -17.05 -6.97 19.36
N SER A 57 -16.14 -6.11 18.91
CA SER A 57 -15.43 -5.14 19.74
C SER A 57 -15.19 -3.83 19.01
N ASP A 58 -15.25 -2.70 19.72
CA ASP A 58 -15.07 -1.36 19.14
C ASP A 58 -13.66 -1.10 18.60
N LYS A 59 -12.69 -1.89 19.05
CA LYS A 59 -11.28 -1.81 18.63
C LYS A 59 -10.78 -3.18 18.18
N PRO A 60 -9.83 -3.23 17.22
CA PRO A 60 -9.17 -4.47 16.84
C PRO A 60 -8.49 -5.11 18.05
N GLN A 61 -8.82 -6.36 18.32
CA GLN A 61 -8.14 -7.19 19.32
C GLN A 61 -7.40 -8.30 18.59
N HIS A 62 -6.11 -8.44 18.88
CA HIS A 62 -5.25 -9.45 18.26
C HIS A 62 -4.73 -10.41 19.32
N PRO A 63 -4.77 -11.73 19.08
CA PRO A 63 -4.20 -12.68 20.01
C PRO A 63 -2.68 -12.54 20.04
N SER A 64 -2.06 -12.88 21.18
CA SER A 64 -0.61 -12.73 21.39
C SER A 64 0.27 -13.51 20.42
N HIS A 65 -0.26 -14.57 19.81
CA HIS A 65 0.45 -15.40 18.84
C HIS A 65 0.29 -14.93 17.38
N ARG A 66 -0.46 -13.84 17.12
CA ARG A 66 -0.64 -13.32 15.76
C ARG A 66 0.68 -12.68 15.29
N PRO A 67 1.28 -13.13 14.18
CA PRO A 67 2.46 -12.48 13.63
C PRO A 67 2.12 -11.05 13.16
N ASP A 68 3.11 -10.17 13.23
CA ASP A 68 2.97 -8.81 12.70
C ASP A 68 2.65 -8.81 11.20
N TYR A 69 1.90 -7.79 10.80
CA TYR A 69 1.60 -7.49 9.41
C TYR A 69 2.45 -6.30 8.97
N LEU A 70 3.43 -6.55 8.11
CA LEU A 70 4.28 -5.51 7.55
C LEU A 70 3.66 -4.99 6.26
N HIS A 71 3.52 -3.67 6.20
CA HIS A 71 2.99 -3.00 5.03
C HIS A 71 4.13 -2.67 4.08
N LEU A 72 4.12 -3.27 2.88
CA LEU A 72 5.11 -3.02 1.85
C LEU A 72 4.48 -2.49 0.57
N ILE A 73 5.23 -1.64 -0.12
CA ILE A 73 5.01 -1.34 -1.54
C ILE A 73 5.98 -2.20 -2.38
N PRO A 74 5.62 -2.56 -3.62
CA PRO A 74 6.46 -3.37 -4.49
C PRO A 74 7.83 -2.74 -4.73
N LEU A 75 8.88 -3.57 -4.79
CA LEU A 75 10.23 -3.08 -5.02
C LEU A 75 10.34 -2.31 -6.36
N ALA A 76 9.59 -2.74 -7.38
CA ALA A 76 9.55 -2.07 -8.67
C ALA A 76 9.01 -0.63 -8.60
N GLU A 77 8.06 -0.34 -7.70
CA GLU A 77 7.54 1.01 -7.49
C GLU A 77 8.60 1.92 -6.85
N ILE A 78 9.33 1.40 -5.85
CA ILE A 78 10.45 2.12 -5.23
C ILE A 78 11.51 2.45 -6.27
N ILE A 79 11.88 1.49 -7.12
CA ILE A 79 12.87 1.68 -8.19
C ILE A 79 12.37 2.69 -9.23
N MET A 80 11.11 2.58 -9.65
CA MET A 80 10.49 3.52 -10.59
C MET A 80 10.56 4.95 -10.07
N MET A 81 10.17 5.18 -8.82
CA MET A 81 10.24 6.49 -8.17
C MET A 81 11.68 6.97 -8.04
N ALA A 82 12.61 6.11 -7.61
CA ALA A 82 14.03 6.44 -7.44
C ALA A 82 14.68 6.90 -8.75
N LEU A 83 14.31 6.28 -9.87
CA LEU A 83 14.87 6.59 -11.18
C LEU A 83 14.11 7.72 -11.90
N GLY A 84 12.92 8.11 -11.41
CA GLY A 84 12.06 9.11 -12.06
C GLY A 84 11.39 8.61 -13.34
N HIS A 85 11.11 7.30 -13.43
CA HIS A 85 10.47 6.71 -14.60
C HIS A 85 8.94 6.79 -14.51
N ALA A 86 8.26 6.90 -15.65
CA ALA A 86 6.80 6.96 -15.72
C ALA A 86 6.09 5.60 -15.56
N SER A 87 6.84 4.48 -15.57
CA SER A 87 6.27 3.14 -15.47
C SER A 87 7.24 2.14 -14.87
N ILE A 88 6.69 1.20 -14.09
CA ILE A 88 7.40 0.02 -13.59
C ILE A 88 7.91 -0.89 -14.70
N ASN A 89 7.31 -0.83 -15.89
CA ASN A 89 7.64 -1.72 -17.02
C ASN A 89 8.84 -1.25 -17.84
N THR A 90 9.46 -0.13 -17.50
CA THR A 90 10.61 0.37 -18.25
C THR A 90 11.82 -0.56 -18.06
N LYS A 91 12.67 -0.65 -19.09
CA LYS A 91 13.86 -1.52 -19.07
C LYS A 91 14.79 -1.24 -17.88
N GLY A 92 14.94 0.03 -17.50
CA GLY A 92 15.75 0.44 -16.35
C GLY A 92 15.22 -0.11 -15.03
N VAL A 93 13.91 0.03 -14.79
CA VAL A 93 13.24 -0.46 -13.58
C VAL A 93 13.30 -1.99 -13.51
N ASN A 94 12.88 -2.66 -14.58
CA ASN A 94 12.89 -4.12 -14.65
C ASN A 94 14.30 -4.70 -14.50
N GLY A 95 15.31 -4.05 -15.10
CA GLY A 95 16.70 -4.49 -15.00
C GLY A 95 17.22 -4.42 -13.56
N ALA A 96 17.00 -3.30 -12.87
CA ALA A 96 17.42 -3.15 -11.48
C ALA A 96 16.64 -4.08 -10.52
N TRP A 97 15.32 -4.20 -10.72
CA TRP A 97 14.48 -5.12 -9.93
C TRP A 97 14.98 -6.55 -10.07
N LYS A 98 15.23 -7.00 -11.31
CA LYS A 98 15.71 -8.35 -11.59
C LYS A 98 17.08 -8.59 -10.96
N ALA A 99 18.03 -7.66 -11.10
CA ALA A 99 19.35 -7.78 -10.51
C ALA A 99 19.33 -7.90 -8.98
N LEU A 100 18.45 -7.14 -8.31
CA LEU A 100 18.25 -7.23 -6.86
C LEU A 100 17.63 -8.57 -6.47
N VAL A 101 16.54 -8.98 -7.12
CA VAL A 101 15.84 -10.23 -6.81
C VAL A 101 16.72 -11.45 -7.09
N GLU A 102 17.50 -11.46 -8.17
CA GLU A 102 18.43 -12.55 -8.48
C GLU A 102 19.53 -12.69 -7.41
N ARG A 103 20.03 -11.58 -6.87
CA ARG A 103 21.09 -11.61 -5.84
C ARG A 103 20.57 -12.01 -4.46
N PHE A 104 19.38 -11.55 -4.07
CA PHE A 104 18.83 -11.72 -2.72
C PHE A 104 17.67 -12.73 -2.64
N GLY A 105 17.29 -13.34 -3.76
CA GLY A 105 16.28 -14.40 -3.87
C GLY A 105 14.84 -13.93 -4.00
N SER A 106 14.46 -12.80 -3.39
CA SER A 106 13.09 -12.27 -3.45
C SER A 106 13.03 -10.77 -3.20
N GLU A 107 11.96 -10.11 -3.63
CA GLU A 107 11.78 -8.68 -3.34
C GLU A 107 11.62 -8.41 -1.84
N THR A 108 10.99 -9.33 -1.09
CA THR A 108 10.83 -9.19 0.36
C THR A 108 12.17 -9.26 1.06
N ALA A 109 13.08 -10.15 0.63
CA ALA A 109 14.44 -10.20 1.15
C ALA A 109 15.19 -8.89 0.88
N VAL A 110 15.03 -8.31 -0.31
CA VAL A 110 15.59 -6.99 -0.66
C VAL A 110 15.00 -5.88 0.20
N LEU A 111 13.73 -5.94 0.59
CA LEU A 111 13.09 -4.87 1.36
C LEU A 111 13.27 -5.01 2.86
N LEU A 112 13.48 -6.22 3.39
CA LEU A 112 13.47 -6.47 4.84
C LEU A 112 14.80 -6.95 5.41
N GLU A 113 15.61 -7.69 4.64
CA GLU A 113 16.71 -8.50 5.19
C GLU A 113 18.08 -8.12 4.64
N ALA A 114 18.18 -7.79 3.34
CA ALA A 114 19.45 -7.52 2.67
C ALA A 114 20.22 -6.36 3.32
N ASP A 115 21.53 -6.47 3.52
CA ASP A 115 22.33 -5.36 4.04
C ASP A 115 22.45 -4.24 2.99
N ILE A 116 22.19 -2.98 3.37
CA ILE A 116 22.24 -1.82 2.46
C ILE A 116 23.60 -1.69 1.76
N SER A 117 24.69 -2.04 2.44
CA SER A 117 26.05 -2.01 1.88
C SER A 117 26.24 -2.99 0.71
N GLN A 118 25.42 -4.04 0.61
CA GLN A 118 25.49 -5.03 -0.46
C GLN A 118 24.71 -4.64 -1.72
N LEU A 119 24.04 -3.49 -1.73
CA LEU A 119 23.24 -2.98 -2.85
C LEU A 119 24.03 -2.02 -3.76
N ASP A 120 25.34 -1.87 -3.57
CA ASP A 120 26.24 -0.97 -4.29
C ASP A 120 26.32 -1.18 -5.82
N PHE A 121 25.88 -2.34 -6.30
CA PHE A 121 25.86 -2.72 -7.71
C PHE A 121 24.68 -2.13 -8.52
N VAL A 122 23.70 -1.51 -7.86
CA VAL A 122 22.61 -0.77 -8.53
C VAL A 122 22.78 0.74 -8.36
N ASP A 123 21.99 1.52 -9.10
CA ASP A 123 22.03 2.98 -9.04
C ASP A 123 21.89 3.47 -7.57
N PRO A 124 22.80 4.34 -7.07
CA PRO A 124 22.74 4.84 -5.69
C PRO A 124 21.41 5.49 -5.29
N ARG A 125 20.63 6.00 -6.27
CA ARG A 125 19.28 6.51 -6.02
C ARG A 125 18.32 5.42 -5.55
N ILE A 126 18.44 4.22 -6.11
CA ILE A 126 17.65 3.05 -5.71
C ILE A 126 18.02 2.64 -4.29
N VAL A 127 19.32 2.54 -3.99
CA VAL A 127 19.81 2.17 -2.65
C VAL A 127 19.27 3.11 -1.58
N ARG A 128 19.42 4.43 -1.80
CA ARG A 128 18.88 5.46 -0.89
C ARG A 128 17.37 5.37 -0.74
N SER A 129 16.64 5.03 -1.80
CA SER A 129 15.18 4.92 -1.73
C SER A 129 14.73 3.67 -0.95
N ILE A 130 15.43 2.55 -1.11
CA ILE A 130 15.19 1.33 -0.30
C ILE A 130 15.53 1.59 1.17
N GLU A 131 16.67 2.21 1.46
CA GLU A 131 17.04 2.59 2.83
C GLU A 131 16.03 3.56 3.46
N ALA A 132 15.63 4.60 2.73
CA ALA A 132 14.63 5.55 3.19
C ALA A 132 13.28 4.87 3.46
N PHE A 133 12.88 3.94 2.60
CA PHE A 133 11.65 3.15 2.77
C PHE A 133 11.71 2.25 4.03
N ARG A 134 12.85 1.62 4.30
CA ARG A 134 13.06 0.78 5.51
C ARG A 134 13.04 1.60 6.80
N ASN A 135 13.71 2.75 6.78
CA ASN A 135 13.84 3.61 7.96
C ASN A 135 12.57 4.42 8.24
N ASN A 136 11.83 4.80 7.19
CA ASN A 136 10.53 5.44 7.31
C ASN A 136 9.45 4.44 6.90
N CYS A 137 9.10 3.52 7.81
CA CYS A 137 7.99 2.54 7.70
C CYS A 137 6.62 3.11 7.23
N ALA A 138 6.54 4.40 6.94
CA ALA A 138 5.45 5.10 6.31
C ALA A 138 6.01 6.10 5.27
N LEU A 139 6.35 5.66 4.05
CA LEU A 139 6.25 6.54 2.87
C LEU A 139 4.75 6.82 2.58
N ARG A 140 4.04 7.36 3.58
CA ARG A 140 2.60 7.62 3.53
C ARG A 140 2.27 9.00 2.95
N TYR A 141 3.27 9.85 2.69
CA TYR A 141 3.00 11.26 2.35
C TYR A 141 3.98 11.99 1.42
N LEU A 142 5.04 11.38 0.87
CA LEU A 142 6.02 12.18 0.11
C LEU A 142 5.71 12.42 -1.37
N PHE A 143 4.75 11.72 -1.99
CA PHE A 143 4.59 11.80 -3.46
C PHE A 143 3.15 11.64 -3.98
N LYS A 144 2.15 12.28 -3.35
CA LYS A 144 0.95 12.71 -4.10
C LYS A 144 1.08 14.21 -4.39
N PRO A 145 0.81 14.67 -5.63
CA PRO A 145 0.74 16.10 -5.92
C PRO A 145 -0.36 16.79 -5.12
#